data_AF-A0A2U3LSA8-F1
#
_entry.id   AF-A0A2U3LSA8-F1
#
_cell.length_a   1.000
_cell.length_b   1.000
_cell.length_c   1.000
_cell.angle_alpha   90.00
_cell.angle_beta   90.00
_cell.angle_gamma   90.00
#
_symmetry.space_group_name_H-M   'P 1'
#
loop_
_entity.id
_entity.type
_entity.pdbx_description
1 polymer ?
#
loop_
_entity_poly.entity_id
_entity_poly.type
_entity_poly.pdbx_seq_one_letter_code
_entity_poly.pdbx_strand_id
1 'polypeptide(L)' 'MLRNYAGAIEDLTQAIRLNPKYVNAYEIRSWAKRAAGDLTGAAADLQRAKQLGQ' A
#
# COMPACT_ATOMS: atom_id res chain seq x y z
N MET A 1 9.89 17.20 -8.66
CA MET A 1 10.24 15.80 -8.31
C MET A 1 8.96 15.03 -8.08
N LEU A 2 8.40 14.40 -9.10
CA LEU A 2 7.46 13.30 -8.91
C LEU A 2 8.30 12.15 -8.36
N ARG A 3 8.54 12.11 -7.04
CA ARG A 3 9.00 10.89 -6.37
C ARG A 3 8.05 9.80 -6.89
N ASN A 4 8.58 8.73 -7.49
CA ASN A 4 7.81 7.78 -8.30
C ASN A 4 6.87 6.91 -7.42
N TYR A 5 5.87 7.54 -6.80
CA TYR A 5 4.88 6.90 -5.95
C TYR A 5 3.97 5.99 -6.77
N ALA A 6 3.71 6.34 -8.04
CA ALA A 6 2.93 5.53 -8.95
C ALA A 6 3.56 4.15 -9.20
N GLY A 7 4.86 4.10 -9.51
CA GLY A 7 5.58 2.84 -9.68
C GLY A 7 5.60 1.99 -8.41
N ALA A 8 5.87 2.61 -7.25
CA ALA A 8 5.82 1.91 -5.97
C ALA A 8 4.43 1.32 -5.67
N ILE A 9 3.36 2.07 -5.94
CA ILE A 9 1.98 1.60 -5.76
C ILE A 9 1.69 0.40 -6.68
N GLU A 10 2.18 0.42 -7.91
CA GLU A 10 2.00 -0.67 -8.86
C GLU A 10 2.73 -1.94 -8.41
N ASP A 11 4.02 -1.85 -8.06
CA ASP A 11 4.82 -2.98 -7.57
C ASP A 11 4.19 -3.62 -6.33
N LEU A 12 3.73 -2.80 -5.38
CA LEU A 12 3.09 -3.27 -4.17
C LEU A 12 1.72 -3.89 -4.46
N THR A 13 1.02 -3.40 -5.47
CA THR A 13 -0.23 -4.02 -5.93
C THR A 13 0.01 -5.41 -6.51
N GLN A 14 1.12 -5.59 -7.25
CA GLN A 14 1.53 -6.92 -7.70
C GLN A 14 1.90 -7.83 -6.53
N ALA A 15 2.67 -7.32 -5.56
CA ALA A 15 3.04 -8.08 -4.37
C ALA A 15 1.82 -8.56 -3.57
N ILE A 16 0.82 -7.69 -3.40
CA ILE A 16 -0.46 -8.01 -2.74
C ILE A 16 -1.27 -9.02 -3.55
N ARG A 17 -1.25 -8.95 -4.89
CA ARG A 17 -1.93 -9.94 -5.74
C ARG A 17 -1.31 -11.32 -5.60
N LEU A 18 0.03 -11.39 -5.53
CA LEU A 18 0.78 -12.63 -5.36
C LEU A 18 0.64 -13.20 -3.94
N ASN A 19 0.64 -12.34 -2.93
CA ASN A 19 0.43 -12.71 -1.54
C ASN A 19 -0.54 -11.74 -0.85
N PRO A 20 -1.85 -12.05 -0.83
CA PRO A 20 -2.86 -11.22 -0.19
C PRO A 20 -2.75 -11.10 1.33
N LYS A 21 -1.85 -11.87 1.96
CA LYS A 21 -1.56 -11.79 3.41
C LYS A 21 -0.27 -11.03 3.71
N TYR A 22 0.35 -10.41 2.71
CA TYR A 22 1.62 -9.71 2.90
C TYR A 22 1.41 -8.34 3.56
N VAL A 23 1.41 -8.33 4.90
CA VAL A 23 1.16 -7.14 5.74
C VAL A 23 2.03 -5.95 5.33
N ASN A 24 3.34 -6.15 5.17
CA ASN A 24 4.27 -5.06 4.84
C ASN A 24 3.94 -4.41 3.49
N ALA A 25 3.43 -5.15 2.50
CA ALA A 25 3.07 -4.56 1.22
C ALA A 25 1.89 -3.60 1.35
N TYR A 26 0.91 -3.90 2.20
CA TYR A 26 -0.18 -2.98 2.52
C TYR A 26 0.35 -1.74 3.27
N GLU A 27 1.22 -1.90 4.26
CA GLU A 27 1.78 -0.77 5.00
C GLU A 27 2.59 0.18 4.09
N ILE A 28 3.50 -0.36 3.28
CA ILE A 28 4.32 0.43 2.37
C ILE A 28 3.44 1.11 1.30
N ARG A 29 2.42 0.41 0.77
CA ARG A 29 1.52 0.98 -0.24
C ARG A 29 0.68 2.11 0.33
N SER A 30 0.30 2.01 1.60
CA SER A 30 -0.40 3.09 2.29
C SER A 30 0.44 4.37 2.38
N TRP A 31 1.75 4.25 2.62
CA TRP A 31 2.64 5.41 2.70
C TRP A 31 2.85 6.04 1.32
N ALA A 32 3.01 5.21 0.29
CA ALA A 32 3.12 5.67 -1.09
C ALA A 32 1.84 6.40 -1.56
N LYS A 33 0.66 5.83 -1.28
CA LYS A 33 -0.64 6.47 -1.56
C LYS A 33 -0.81 7.77 -0.81
N ARG A 34 -0.46 7.83 0.48
CA ARG A 34 -0.50 9.07 1.27
C ARG A 34 0.41 10.15 0.68
N ALA A 35 1.63 9.77 0.26
CA ALA A 35 2.57 10.70 -0.38
C ALA A 35 2.11 11.16 -1.78
N ALA A 36 1.28 10.35 -2.46
CA ALA A 36 0.62 10.69 -3.72
C ALA A 36 -0.70 11.49 -3.53
N GLY A 37 -1.15 11.72 -2.29
CA GLY A 37 -2.40 12.41 -1.98
C GLY A 37 -3.65 11.52 -1.90
N ASP A 38 -3.52 10.22 -2.15
CA ASP A 38 -4.60 9.24 -2.00
C ASP A 38 -4.75 8.81 -0.52
N LEU A 39 -5.34 9.68 0.28
CA LEU A 39 -5.55 9.44 1.72
C LEU A 39 -6.56 8.30 1.97
N THR A 40 -7.60 8.20 1.13
CA THR A 40 -8.63 7.17 1.25
C THR A 40 -8.04 5.78 0.99
N GLY A 41 -7.28 5.63 -0.11
CA GLY A 41 -6.63 4.37 -0.43
C GLY A 41 -5.53 4.00 0.56
N ALA A 42 -4.86 4.98 1.17
CA ALA A 42 -3.90 4.74 2.25
C ALA A 42 -4.59 4.19 3.51
N ALA A 43 -5.71 4.77 3.92
CA ALA A 43 -6.46 4.30 5.08
C ALA A 43 -6.98 2.87 4.90
N ALA A 44 -7.47 2.54 3.69
CA ALA A 44 -7.91 1.18 3.35
C ALA A 44 -6.77 0.16 3.46
N ASP A 45 -5.57 0.51 2.97
CA ASP A 45 -4.40 -0.37 3.06
C ASP A 45 -3.95 -0.57 4.53
N LEU A 46 -3.95 0.48 5.36
CA LEU A 46 -3.64 0.35 6.79
C LEU A 46 -4.66 -0.52 7.53
N GLN A 47 -5.95 -0.36 7.23
CA GLN A 47 -6.98 -1.22 7.81
C GLN A 47 -6.74 -2.68 7.45
N ARG A 48 -6.36 -2.95 6.19
CA ARG A 48 -6.08 -4.31 5.75
C ARG A 48 -4.83 -4.89 6.39
N ALA A 49 -3.76 -4.11 6.54
CA ALA A 49 -2.56 -4.52 7.26
C ALA A 49 -2.88 -4.91 8.71
N LYS A 50 -3.68 -4.09 9.42
CA LYS A 50 -4.09 -4.37 10.80
C LYS A 50 -4.92 -5.66 10.91
N GLN A 51 -5.81 -5.94 9.97
CA GLN A 51 -6.59 -7.18 9.96
C GLN A 51 -5.74 -8.44 9.74
N LEU A 52 -4.60 -8.30 9.04
CA LEU A 52 -3.74 -9.42 8.67
C LEU A 52 -2.63 -9.68 9.70
N GLY A 53 -2.23 -8.66 10.46
CA GLY A 53 -1.25 -8.77 11.54
C GLY A 53 -1.84 -9.06 12.93
N GLN A 54 -3.16 -9.24 13.02
CA GLN A 54 -3.88 -9.67 14.22
C GLN A 54 -4.04 -11.18 14.29
#